data_AF-A0A369ZR43-F1
#
_entry.id   AF-A0A369ZR43-F1
#
_cell.length_a   1.000
_cell.length_b   1.000
_cell.length_c   1.000
_cell.angle_alpha   90.00
_cell.angle_beta   90.00
_cell.angle_gamma   90.00
#
_symmetry.space_group_name_H-M   'P 1'
#
loop_
_entity.id
_entity.type
_entity.pdbx_description
1 polymer ?
#
loop_
_entity_poly.entity_id
_entity_poly.type
_entity_poly.pdbx_seq_one_letter_code
_entity_poly.pdbx_strand_id
1 'polypeptide(L)'
;MTNHYISIINIELEPTKDDLTFKIGINYKPKPPNAVSNIVTDLMATMPVILTKTWNDMIKLAPEIENGFMATLHFDFFRDEDGDWATNGHIDKKEGIDPLLMGLAKMIFTDDPVIQKILETNEEPKYVQHFDPTC
;
A
#
# COMPACT_ATOMS: atom_id res chain seq x y z
N MET A 1 -7.92 27.82 -6.35
CA MET A 1 -8.21 26.90 -5.23
C MET A 1 -7.64 25.56 -5.63
N THR A 2 -6.73 25.03 -4.82
CA THR A 2 -6.21 23.67 -5.02
C THR A 2 -7.25 22.69 -4.52
N ASN A 3 -7.65 21.74 -5.36
CA ASN A 3 -8.57 20.68 -4.95
C ASN A 3 -7.78 19.60 -4.22
N HIS A 4 -8.29 19.21 -3.05
CA HIS A 4 -7.72 18.17 -2.19
C HIS A 4 -8.57 16.91 -2.26
N TYR A 5 -7.92 15.75 -2.37
CA TYR A 5 -8.56 14.45 -2.44
C TYR A 5 -7.95 13.54 -1.37
N ILE A 6 -8.69 13.35 -0.29
CA ILE A 6 -8.23 12.57 0.85
C ILE A 6 -8.48 11.09 0.59
N SER A 7 -7.46 10.27 0.78
CA SER A 7 -7.51 8.81 0.74
C SER A 7 -7.01 8.25 2.07
N ILE A 8 -7.85 7.47 2.74
CA ILE A 8 -7.50 6.78 3.98
C ILE A 8 -7.42 5.30 3.66
N ILE A 9 -6.23 4.72 3.78
CA ILE A 9 -5.95 3.31 3.50
C ILE A 9 -5.78 2.59 4.82
N ASN A 10 -6.57 1.54 5.03
CA ASN A 10 -6.45 0.65 6.17
C ASN A 10 -5.79 -0.64 5.70
N ILE A 11 -4.74 -1.05 6.39
CA ILE A 11 -3.98 -2.26 6.11
C ILE A 11 -4.02 -3.11 7.37
N GLU A 12 -4.58 -4.30 7.24
CA GLU A 12 -4.57 -5.32 8.27
C GLU A 12 -3.82 -6.53 7.71
N LEU A 13 -2.87 -7.04 8.49
CA LEU A 13 -2.06 -8.20 8.15
C LEU A 13 -2.13 -9.20 9.30
N GLU A 14 -2.56 -10.42 8.98
CA GLU A 14 -2.60 -11.54 9.90
C GLU A 14 -1.66 -12.65 9.40
N PRO A 15 -0.57 -12.95 10.12
CA PRO A 15 0.29 -14.07 9.79
C PRO A 15 -0.39 -15.38 10.19
N THR A 16 -0.36 -16.34 9.27
CA THR A 16 -0.69 -17.74 9.51
C THR A 16 0.60 -18.56 9.56
N LYS A 17 0.50 -19.86 9.83
CA LYS A 17 1.66 -20.74 9.97
C LYS A 17 2.60 -20.72 8.75
N ASP A 18 2.04 -20.57 7.55
CA ASP A 18 2.77 -20.69 6.29
C ASP A 18 2.55 -19.49 5.34
N ASP A 19 1.68 -18.54 5.67
CA ASP A 19 1.27 -17.45 4.75
C ASP A 19 0.85 -16.16 5.48
N LEU A 20 0.77 -15.04 4.75
CA LEU A 20 0.28 -13.75 5.24
C LEU A 20 -1.10 -13.43 4.64
N THR A 21 -2.09 -13.21 5.49
CA THR A 21 -3.42 -12.77 5.06
C THR A 21 -3.51 -11.25 5.16
N PHE A 22 -3.93 -10.61 4.07
CA PHE A 22 -4.09 -9.15 4.00
C PHE A 22 -5.56 -8.76 3.85
N LYS A 23 -5.99 -7.75 4.61
CA LYS A 23 -7.22 -7.00 4.35
C LYS A 23 -6.82 -5.55 4.13
N ILE A 24 -7.01 -5.06 2.90
CA ILE A 24 -6.70 -3.67 2.55
C ILE A 24 -7.97 -2.99 2.10
N GLY A 25 -8.31 -1.90 2.79
CA GLY A 25 -9.50 -1.10 2.51
C GLY A 25 -9.13 0.35 2.25
N ILE A 26 -9.98 1.03 1.49
CA ILE A 26 -9.83 2.45 1.19
C ILE A 26 -11.11 3.23 1.43
N ASN A 27 -10.96 4.44 1.97
CA ASN A 27 -12.01 5.43 2.08
C ASN A 27 -11.59 6.74 1.41
N TYR A 28 -12.40 7.23 0.48
CA TYR A 28 -12.16 8.49 -0.22
C TYR A 28 -13.06 9.61 0.28
N LYS A 29 -12.49 10.81 0.42
CA LYS A 29 -13.23 12.03 0.76
C LYS A 29 -12.61 13.26 0.07
N PRO A 30 -13.24 13.87 -0.97
CA PRO A 30 -14.39 13.41 -1.76
C PRO A 30 -14.01 12.29 -2.76
N LYS A 31 -14.91 11.93 -3.69
CA LYS A 31 -14.59 11.01 -4.79
C LYS A 31 -13.37 11.54 -5.58
N PRO A 32 -12.31 10.74 -5.75
CA PRO A 32 -11.10 11.17 -6.44
C PRO A 32 -11.29 11.14 -7.97
N PRO A 33 -10.45 11.88 -8.72
CA PRO A 33 -10.28 11.67 -10.14
C PRO A 33 -9.56 10.34 -10.41
N ASN A 34 -9.73 9.79 -11.63
CA ASN A 34 -9.17 8.49 -12.02
C ASN A 34 -7.65 8.39 -11.79
N ALA A 35 -6.90 9.47 -11.99
CA ALA A 35 -5.45 9.47 -11.76
C ALA A 35 -5.11 9.14 -10.30
N VAL A 36 -5.80 9.77 -9.33
CA VAL A 36 -5.62 9.48 -7.90
C VAL A 36 -6.13 8.07 -7.57
N SER A 37 -7.25 7.64 -8.15
CA SER A 37 -7.72 6.26 -7.98
C SER A 37 -6.70 5.22 -8.43
N ASN A 38 -6.05 5.43 -9.57
CA ASN A 38 -5.05 4.51 -10.10
C ASN A 38 -3.82 4.46 -9.19
N ILE A 39 -3.27 5.63 -8.80
CA ILE A 39 -2.13 5.71 -7.88
C ILE A 39 -2.39 4.93 -6.59
N VAL A 40 -3.59 5.08 -6.02
CA VAL A 40 -3.91 4.38 -4.77
C VAL A 40 -4.19 2.89 -4.99
N THR A 41 -4.78 2.52 -6.13
CA THR A 41 -4.97 1.11 -6.49
C THR A 41 -3.62 0.40 -6.66
N ASP A 42 -2.66 1.06 -7.30
CA ASP A 42 -1.30 0.54 -7.48
C ASP A 42 -0.61 0.34 -6.12
N LEU A 43 -0.76 1.29 -5.18
CA LEU A 43 -0.29 1.12 -3.81
C LEU A 43 -0.94 -0.09 -3.12
N MET A 44 -2.26 -0.23 -3.19
CA MET A 44 -3.00 -1.33 -2.56
C MET A 44 -2.63 -2.70 -3.16
N ALA A 45 -2.28 -2.76 -4.45
CA ALA A 45 -1.83 -3.99 -5.09
C ALA A 45 -0.37 -4.31 -4.79
N THR A 46 0.49 -3.30 -4.75
CA THR A 46 1.94 -3.44 -4.61
C THR A 46 2.37 -3.69 -3.16
N MET A 47 1.71 -3.04 -2.19
CA MET A 47 2.05 -3.13 -0.78
C MET A 47 2.02 -4.59 -0.23
N PRO A 48 0.98 -5.41 -0.46
CA PRO A 48 0.99 -6.82 -0.06
C PRO A 48 2.18 -7.60 -0.59
N VAL A 49 2.51 -7.41 -1.88
CA VAL A 49 3.61 -8.14 -2.53
C VAL A 49 4.94 -7.82 -1.86
N ILE A 50 5.20 -6.53 -1.61
CA ILE A 50 6.42 -6.12 -0.92
C ILE A 50 6.45 -6.69 0.50
N LEU A 51 5.37 -6.53 1.26
CA LEU A 51 5.30 -6.99 2.64
C LEU A 51 5.52 -8.50 2.76
N THR A 52 4.97 -9.30 1.84
CA THR A 52 5.24 -10.75 1.79
C THR A 52 6.72 -11.05 1.55
N LYS A 53 7.37 -10.34 0.63
CA LYS A 53 8.78 -10.57 0.30
C LYS A 53 9.75 -10.07 1.37
N THR A 54 9.39 -9.02 2.10
CA THR A 54 10.25 -8.40 3.12
C THR A 54 9.85 -8.74 4.55
N TRP A 55 8.85 -9.60 4.76
CA TRP A 55 8.25 -9.88 6.06
C TRP A 55 9.26 -10.19 7.17
N ASN A 56 10.20 -11.10 6.90
CA ASN A 56 11.22 -11.49 7.86
C ASN A 56 12.16 -10.33 8.25
N ASP A 57 12.42 -9.40 7.33
CA ASP A 57 13.23 -8.22 7.63
C ASP A 57 12.40 -7.16 8.35
N MET A 58 11.11 -7.04 8.04
CA MET A 58 10.17 -6.17 8.76
C MET A 58 10.04 -6.59 10.23
N ILE A 59 9.93 -7.89 10.53
CA ILE A 59 9.89 -8.40 11.92
C ILE A 59 11.18 -8.04 12.69
N LYS A 60 12.36 -8.07 12.03
CA LYS A 60 13.62 -7.69 12.72
C LYS A 60 13.64 -6.21 13.10
N LEU A 61 13.00 -5.35 12.30
CA LEU A 61 12.93 -3.90 12.53
C LEU A 61 11.81 -3.53 13.51
N ALA A 62 10.70 -4.26 13.47
CA ALA A 62 9.51 -4.04 14.28
C ALA A 62 8.98 -5.39 14.82
N PRO A 63 9.63 -5.98 15.85
CA PRO A 63 9.29 -7.33 16.34
C PRO A 63 7.83 -7.49 16.80
N GLU A 64 7.19 -6.39 17.19
CA GLU A 64 5.79 -6.38 17.62
C GLU A 64 4.80 -6.84 16.54
N ILE A 65 5.20 -6.80 15.26
CA ILE A 65 4.33 -7.19 14.13
C ILE A 65 4.27 -8.70 13.90
N GLU A 66 5.07 -9.51 14.61
CA GLU A 66 5.14 -10.96 14.41
C GLU A 66 3.77 -11.65 14.52
N ASN A 67 2.86 -11.08 15.32
CA ASN A 67 1.49 -11.59 15.49
C ASN A 67 0.44 -10.87 14.62
N GLY A 68 0.89 -10.09 13.64
CA GLY A 68 0.06 -9.25 12.78
C GLY A 68 -0.07 -7.81 13.27
N PHE A 69 -0.68 -6.97 12.43
CA PHE A 69 -0.88 -5.56 12.73
C PHE A 69 -2.10 -4.98 12.01
N MET A 70 -2.54 -3.83 12.50
CA MET A 70 -3.48 -2.95 11.79
C MET A 70 -2.90 -1.53 11.76
N ALA A 71 -2.82 -0.97 10.56
CA ALA A 71 -2.27 0.35 10.30
C ALA A 71 -3.22 1.17 9.43
N THR A 72 -3.20 2.49 9.63
CA THR A 72 -3.99 3.44 8.84
C THR A 72 -3.05 4.51 8.27
N LEU A 73 -3.01 4.60 6.94
CA LEU A 73 -2.23 5.60 6.21
C LEU A 73 -3.18 6.62 5.61
N HIS A 74 -2.88 7.90 5.81
CA HIS A 74 -3.67 8.99 5.27
C HIS A 74 -2.88 9.75 4.22
N PHE A 75 -3.52 9.99 3.08
CA PHE A 75 -2.94 10.72 1.95
C PHE A 75 -3.86 11.85 1.52
N ASP A 76 -3.29 13.04 1.35
CA ASP A 76 -3.96 14.19 0.78
C ASP A 76 -3.36 14.51 -0.58
N PHE A 77 -4.07 14.14 -1.65
CA PHE A 77 -3.64 14.34 -3.03
C PHE A 77 -4.11 15.69 -3.57
N PHE A 78 -3.21 16.40 -4.25
CA PHE A 78 -3.47 17.71 -4.83
C PHE A 78 -2.63 17.95 -6.08
N ARG A 79 -2.97 18.99 -6.84
CA ARG A 79 -2.10 19.51 -7.91
C ARG A 79 -1.21 20.60 -7.34
N ASP A 80 0.10 20.50 -7.55
CA ASP A 80 1.07 21.51 -7.11
C ASP A 80 1.08 22.75 -8.03
N GLU A 81 2.06 23.63 -7.84
CA GLU A 81 2.19 24.90 -8.58
C GLU A 81 2.49 24.69 -10.07
N ASP A 82 3.14 23.58 -10.43
CA ASP A 82 3.45 23.19 -11.81
C ASP A 82 2.28 22.42 -12.46
N GLY A 83 1.26 22.10 -11.66
CA GLY A 83 0.10 21.34 -12.08
C GLY A 83 0.36 19.84 -12.11
N ASP A 84 1.39 19.33 -11.43
CA ASP A 84 1.68 17.91 -11.25
C ASP A 84 0.94 17.34 -10.04
N TRP A 85 0.71 16.02 -10.04
CA TRP A 85 0.08 15.36 -8.89
C TRP A 85 1.09 15.18 -7.76
N ALA A 86 0.75 15.72 -6.59
CA ALA A 86 1.50 15.60 -5.36
C ALA A 86 0.62 14.99 -4.25
N THR A 87 1.26 14.46 -3.20
CA THR A 87 0.57 13.93 -2.03
C THR A 87 1.33 14.25 -0.75
N ASN A 88 0.57 14.62 0.30
CA ASN A 88 1.08 14.65 1.66
C ASN A 88 0.59 13.40 2.39
N GLY A 89 1.53 12.63 2.96
CA GLY A 89 1.23 11.47 3.78
C GLY A 89 1.28 11.80 5.28
N HIS A 90 0.35 11.27 6.06
CA HIS A 90 0.47 11.25 7.51
C HIS A 90 -0.04 9.93 8.11
N ILE A 91 0.45 9.66 9.32
CA ILE A 91 0.11 8.50 10.15
C ILE A 91 -0.29 8.99 11.54
N ASP A 92 -1.22 8.30 12.15
CA ASP A 92 -1.68 8.64 13.51
C ASP A 92 -0.68 8.17 14.57
N LYS A 93 -0.06 7.00 14.35
CA LYS A 93 0.96 6.41 15.23
C LYS A 93 2.34 6.67 14.65
N LYS A 94 3.21 7.35 15.40
CA LYS A 94 4.57 7.70 14.96
C LYS A 94 5.63 6.64 15.32
N GLU A 95 5.20 5.54 15.92
CA GLU A 95 6.05 4.44 16.35
C GLU A 95 5.51 3.12 15.80
N GLY A 96 6.37 2.09 15.77
CA GLY A 96 6.05 0.76 15.27
C GLY A 96 6.02 0.67 13.75
N ILE A 97 5.02 -0.02 13.20
CA ILE A 97 4.94 -0.37 11.78
C ILE A 97 4.48 0.78 10.87
N ASP A 98 3.64 1.70 11.37
CA ASP A 98 3.03 2.77 10.58
C ASP A 98 4.08 3.67 9.87
N PRO A 99 5.18 4.12 10.51
CA PRO A 99 6.24 4.87 9.82
C PRO A 99 6.93 4.07 8.71
N LEU A 100 7.15 2.76 8.91
CA LEU A 100 7.76 1.90 7.90
C LEU A 100 6.85 1.75 6.68
N LEU A 101 5.55 1.55 6.91
CA LEU A 101 4.54 1.48 5.85
C LEU A 101 4.40 2.80 5.08
N MET A 102 4.46 3.94 5.77
CA MET A 102 4.49 5.25 5.12
C MET A 102 5.75 5.43 4.26
N GLY A 103 6.90 4.94 4.73
CA GLY A 103 8.14 4.90 3.95
C GLY A 103 8.00 4.05 2.67
N LEU A 104 7.45 2.84 2.79
CA LEU A 104 7.16 1.98 1.64
C LEU A 104 6.18 2.62 0.67
N ALA A 105 5.10 3.23 1.16
CA ALA A 105 4.14 3.93 0.32
C ALA A 105 4.78 5.07 -0.48
N LYS A 106 5.65 5.86 0.17
CA LYS A 106 6.43 6.89 -0.51
C LYS A 106 7.30 6.29 -1.63
N MET A 107 8.04 5.22 -1.33
CA MET A 107 8.91 4.56 -2.32
C MET A 107 8.13 4.01 -3.52
N ILE A 108 6.93 3.46 -3.28
CA ILE A 108 6.02 3.00 -4.34
C ILE A 108 5.57 4.19 -5.21
N PHE A 109 5.11 5.28 -4.58
CA PHE A 109 4.65 6.46 -5.32
C PHE A 109 5.72 7.16 -6.15
N THR A 110 7.00 6.97 -5.80
CA THR A 110 8.14 7.60 -6.49
C THR A 110 8.92 6.62 -7.37
N ASP A 111 8.36 5.45 -7.68
CA ASP A 111 8.99 4.42 -8.50
C ASP A 111 10.43 4.08 -8.05
N ASP A 112 10.63 3.96 -6.73
CA ASP A 112 11.97 3.75 -6.16
C ASP A 112 12.60 2.44 -6.69
N PRO A 113 13.86 2.44 -7.17
CA PRO A 113 14.52 1.26 -7.71
C PRO A 113 14.57 0.05 -6.75
N VAL A 114 14.57 0.29 -5.43
CA VAL A 114 14.53 -0.79 -4.44
C VAL A 114 13.21 -1.55 -4.53
N ILE A 115 12.09 -0.84 -4.71
CA ILE A 115 10.77 -1.46 -4.89
C ILE A 115 10.75 -2.27 -6.18
N GLN A 116 11.25 -1.70 -7.28
CA GLN A 116 11.28 -2.39 -8.58
C GLN A 116 12.05 -3.71 -8.50
N LYS A 117 13.22 -3.71 -7.84
CA LYS A 117 14.02 -4.92 -7.62
C LYS A 117 13.29 -5.98 -6.78
N ILE A 118 12.48 -5.57 -5.81
CA ILE A 118 11.65 -6.51 -5.02
C ILE A 118 10.58 -7.15 -5.91
N LEU A 119 10.02 -6.40 -6.86
CA LEU A 119 8.93 -6.85 -7.73
C LEU A 119 9.38 -7.76 -8.89
N GLU A 120 10.62 -7.63 -9.38
CA GLU A 120 11.19 -8.37 -10.54
C GLU A 120 11.07 -9.92 -10.48
N THR A 121 10.77 -10.51 -9.33
CA THR A 121 10.69 -11.96 -9.12
C THR A 121 9.28 -12.57 -9.20
N ASN A 122 8.25 -11.81 -9.57
CA ASN A 122 6.88 -12.35 -9.67
C ASN A 122 6.54 -12.82 -11.09
N GLU A 123 6.31 -14.13 -11.24
CA GLU A 123 5.53 -14.64 -12.37
C GLU A 123 4.06 -14.25 -12.16
N GLU A 124 3.58 -13.27 -12.90
CA GLU A 124 2.15 -12.93 -12.89
C GLU A 124 1.38 -13.80 -13.89
N PRO A 125 0.28 -14.46 -13.47
CA PRO A 125 -0.64 -15.07 -14.42
C PRO A 125 -1.31 -13.96 -15.24
N LYS A 126 -1.11 -13.96 -16.57
CA LYS A 126 -1.68 -12.93 -17.48
C LYS A 126 -3.21 -12.82 -17.43
N TYR A 127 -3.88 -13.92 -17.07
CA TYR A 127 -5.32 -14.01 -16.89
C TYR A 127 -5.65 -15.32 -16.16
N VAL A 128 -6.83 -15.38 -15.56
CA VAL A 128 -7.39 -16.62 -15.02
C VAL A 128 -7.64 -17.58 -16.19
N GLN A 129 -6.90 -18.69 -16.24
CA GLN A 129 -7.00 -19.66 -17.35
C GLN A 129 -8.26 -20.53 -17.27
N HIS A 130 -8.72 -20.80 -16.04
CA HIS A 130 -9.91 -21.61 -15.76
C HIS A 130 -10.69 -20.99 -14.61
N PHE A 131 -11.99 -20.77 -14.81
CA PHE A 131 -12.93 -20.32 -13.80
C PHE A 131 -14.16 -21.23 -13.89
N ASP A 132 -14.28 -22.16 -12.95
CA ASP A 132 -15.43 -23.06 -12.86
C ASP A 132 -16.41 -22.49 -11.83
N PRO A 133 -17.49 -21.79 -12.25
CA PRO A 133 -18.49 -21.29 -11.32
C PRO A 133 -19.28 -22.46 -10.75
N THR A 134 -19.14 -22.72 -9.45
CA THR A 134 -20.09 -23.55 -8.72
C THR A 134 -21.29 -22.69 -8.34
N CYS A 135 -22.40 -22.88 -9.06
CA CYS A 135 -23.71 -22.37 -8.66
C CYS A 135 -24.18 -22.98 -7.35
#